data_AF-A0A257M5A8-F1
#
_entry.id   AF-A0A257M5A8-F1
#
_cell.length_a   1.000
_cell.length_b   1.000
_cell.length_c   1.000
_cell.angle_alpha   90.00
_cell.angle_beta   90.00
_cell.angle_gamma   90.00
#
_symmetry.space_group_name_H-M   'P 1'
#
loop_
_entity.id
_entity.type
_entity.pdbx_description
1 polymer ?
#
loop_
_entity_poly.entity_id
_entity_poly.type
_entity_poly.pdbx_seq_one_letter_code
_entity_poly.pdbx_strand_id
1 'polypeptide(L)'
;MNSSLHRRWLEEISWELVVWQNQRLCAAKNAHHGPTSDGHAETKALWESKLLELMGLDEVVELCRRCHRMAPFTNFNGNTFAAIARALIDGLGIADQSRAVARSLAGHIVAGVASDEEVEAFRKFCGSLD
;
A
#
# COMPACT_ATOMS: atom_id res chain seq x y z
N MET A 1 20.29 13.68 11.60
CA MET A 1 19.34 12.57 11.82
C MET A 1 18.18 12.84 10.90
N ASN A 2 18.05 12.10 9.79
CA ASN A 2 16.85 12.20 8.96
C ASN A 2 15.71 11.56 9.77
N SER A 3 14.76 12.39 10.21
CA SER A 3 13.54 11.91 10.83
C SER A 3 12.63 11.38 9.73
N SER A 4 12.01 10.22 9.93
CA SER A 4 10.98 9.68 9.04
C SER A 4 9.64 9.86 9.75
N LEU A 5 8.62 10.38 9.06
CA LEU A 5 7.28 10.53 9.60
C LEU A 5 6.70 9.16 10.00
N HIS A 6 6.62 8.90 11.30
CA HIS A 6 5.97 7.72 11.86
C HIS A 6 4.58 8.04 12.37
N ARG A 7 3.58 7.28 11.93
CA ARG A 7 2.20 7.37 12.41
C ARG A 7 1.47 6.04 12.23
N ARG A 8 0.25 5.95 12.75
CA ARG A 8 -0.64 4.81 12.53
C ARG A 8 -1.32 4.93 11.16
N TRP A 9 -0.56 4.69 10.09
CA TRP A 9 -1.04 4.89 8.72
C TRP A 9 -2.28 4.07 8.38
N LEU A 10 -2.47 2.92 9.04
CA LEU A 10 -3.54 1.98 8.75
C LEU A 10 -4.73 2.07 9.71
N GLU A 11 -4.70 2.96 10.70
CA GLU A 11 -5.73 3.05 11.76
C GLU A 11 -7.16 3.15 11.20
N GLU A 12 -7.32 3.88 10.10
CA GLU A 12 -8.60 4.13 9.44
C GLU A 12 -8.83 3.22 8.21
N ILE A 13 -7.95 2.25 7.96
CA ILE A 13 -8.02 1.34 6.80
C ILE A 13 -8.24 -0.08 7.30
N SER A 14 -9.46 -0.38 7.74
CA SER A 14 -9.82 -1.75 8.15
C SER A 14 -9.69 -2.75 7.00
N TRP A 15 -9.68 -4.04 7.32
CA TRP A 15 -9.69 -5.09 6.29
C TRP A 15 -10.90 -4.98 5.35
N GLU A 16 -12.06 -4.60 5.87
CA GLU A 16 -13.27 -4.40 5.07
C GLU A 16 -13.08 -3.31 4.00
N LEU A 17 -12.33 -2.25 4.30
CA LEU A 17 -11.97 -1.23 3.31
C LEU A 17 -11.01 -1.78 2.25
N VAL A 18 -10.08 -2.68 2.62
CA VAL A 18 -9.22 -3.38 1.65
C VAL A 18 -10.07 -4.24 0.70
N VAL A 19 -11.03 -5.01 1.25
CA VAL A 19 -11.96 -5.84 0.46
C VAL A 19 -12.81 -4.97 -0.47
N TRP A 20 -13.38 -3.88 0.04
CA TRP A 20 -14.16 -2.93 -0.74
C TRP A 20 -13.35 -2.29 -1.87
N GLN A 21 -12.11 -1.91 -1.60
CA GLN A 21 -11.20 -1.36 -2.61
C GLN A 21 -10.93 -2.39 -3.73
N ASN A 22 -10.70 -3.67 -3.39
CA ASN A 22 -10.56 -4.73 -4.37
C ASN A 22 -11.84 -4.92 -5.19
N GLN A 23 -13.00 -4.97 -4.52
CA GLN A 23 -14.30 -5.15 -5.16
C GLN A 23 -14.56 -4.06 -6.21
N ARG A 24 -14.24 -2.80 -5.90
CA ARG A 24 -14.37 -1.69 -6.86
C ARG A 24 -13.47 -1.84 -8.08
N LEU A 25 -12.22 -2.26 -7.89
CA LEU A 25 -11.28 -2.47 -8.99
C LEU A 25 -11.74 -3.62 -9.89
N CYS A 26 -12.19 -4.72 -9.30
CA CYS A 26 -12.78 -5.85 -10.01
C CYS A 26 -14.00 -5.43 -10.82
N ALA A 27 -14.95 -4.70 -10.21
CA ALA A 27 -16.16 -4.23 -10.88
C ALA A 27 -15.83 -3.31 -12.07
N ALA A 28 -14.87 -2.39 -11.93
CA ALA A 28 -14.45 -1.48 -13.00
C ALA A 28 -13.84 -2.20 -14.22
N LYS A 29 -13.41 -3.46 -14.06
CA LYS A 29 -12.82 -4.29 -15.12
C LYS A 29 -13.64 -5.52 -15.45
N ASN A 30 -14.87 -5.63 -14.92
CA ASN A 30 -15.75 -6.78 -15.06
C ASN A 30 -15.05 -8.11 -14.70
N ALA A 31 -14.23 -8.12 -13.65
CA ALA A 31 -13.54 -9.30 -13.17
C ALA A 31 -14.20 -9.87 -11.92
N HIS A 32 -13.98 -11.16 -11.66
CA HIS A 32 -14.44 -11.81 -10.46
C HIS A 32 -13.73 -11.27 -9.21
N HIS A 33 -14.51 -10.86 -8.21
CA HIS A 33 -14.06 -10.55 -6.86
C HIS A 33 -14.37 -11.73 -5.94
N GLY A 34 -13.35 -12.19 -5.21
CA GLY A 34 -13.49 -13.22 -4.20
C GLY A 34 -12.18 -13.44 -3.44
N PRO A 35 -12.24 -14.05 -2.24
CA PRO A 35 -11.06 -14.43 -1.48
C PRO A 35 -10.34 -15.62 -2.15
N THR A 36 -9.03 -15.75 -1.92
CA THR A 36 -8.31 -17.02 -2.15
C THR A 36 -8.40 -17.91 -0.91
N SER A 37 -8.26 -19.24 -1.09
CA SER A 37 -8.27 -20.19 0.03
C SER A 37 -7.06 -20.02 0.95
N ASP A 38 -5.90 -19.74 0.37
CA ASP A 38 -4.62 -19.82 1.08
C ASP A 38 -4.17 -18.44 1.58
N GLY A 39 -4.40 -17.39 0.78
CA GLY A 39 -3.85 -16.06 1.05
C GLY A 39 -4.75 -15.15 1.90
N HIS A 40 -6.07 -15.33 1.84
CA HIS A 40 -7.01 -14.33 2.37
C HIS A 40 -6.94 -14.19 3.89
N ALA A 41 -7.05 -15.31 4.61
CA ALA A 41 -7.10 -15.31 6.08
C ALA A 41 -5.77 -14.83 6.69
N GLU A 42 -4.64 -15.30 6.15
CA GLU A 42 -3.32 -14.89 6.64
C GLU A 42 -3.03 -13.41 6.36
N THR A 43 -3.41 -12.91 5.17
CA THR A 43 -3.23 -11.50 4.83
C THR A 43 -4.12 -10.60 5.69
N LYS A 44 -5.36 -11.02 5.95
CA LYS A 44 -6.28 -10.33 6.86
C LYS A 44 -5.66 -10.21 8.24
N ALA A 45 -5.21 -11.32 8.83
CA ALA A 45 -4.63 -11.34 10.16
C ALA A 45 -3.37 -10.45 10.25
N LEU A 46 -2.50 -10.51 9.23
CA LEU A 46 -1.35 -9.61 9.12
C LEU A 46 -1.79 -8.15 9.08
N TRP A 47 -2.73 -7.79 8.21
CA TRP A 47 -3.20 -6.41 8.06
C TRP A 47 -3.79 -5.86 9.37
N GLU A 48 -4.68 -6.63 10.00
CA GLU A 48 -5.33 -6.26 11.26
C GLU A 48 -4.32 -6.09 12.40
N SER A 49 -3.27 -6.92 12.46
CA SER A 49 -2.20 -6.77 13.46
C SER A 49 -1.40 -5.47 13.34
N LYS A 50 -1.48 -4.78 12.19
CA LYS A 50 -0.72 -3.56 11.89
C LYS A 50 -1.54 -2.27 11.96
N LEU A 51 -2.85 -2.35 12.25
CA LEU A 51 -3.75 -1.18 12.26
C LEU A 51 -3.29 -0.06 13.21
N LEU A 52 -2.82 -0.41 14.41
CA LEU A 52 -2.41 0.55 15.44
C LEU A 52 -0.89 0.73 15.54
N GLU A 53 -0.12 0.10 14.65
CA GLU A 53 1.34 0.14 14.68
C GLU A 53 1.86 1.47 14.12
N LEU A 54 2.83 2.08 14.83
CA LEU A 54 3.57 3.22 14.32
C LEU A 54 4.60 2.71 13.31
N MET A 55 4.47 3.16 12.07
CA MET A 55 5.35 2.77 10.97
C MET A 55 5.79 4.00 10.18
N GLY A 56 6.94 3.93 9.53
CA GLY A 56 7.31 4.81 8.43
C GLY A 56 6.47 4.53 7.18
N LEU A 57 6.39 5.51 6.28
CA LEU A 57 5.64 5.33 5.03
C LEU A 57 6.25 4.22 4.14
N ASP A 58 7.57 4.07 4.16
CA ASP A 58 8.29 3.00 3.46
C ASP A 58 7.94 1.61 3.99
N GLU A 59 7.82 1.46 5.31
CA GLU A 59 7.39 0.21 5.95
C GLU A 59 5.96 -0.16 5.54
N VAL A 60 5.05 0.81 5.47
CA VAL A 60 3.65 0.57 5.05
C VAL A 60 3.54 0.22 3.57
N VAL A 61 4.37 0.83 2.72
CA VAL A 61 4.44 0.47 1.30
C VAL A 61 5.01 -0.94 1.11
N GLU A 62 6.00 -1.35 1.90
CA GLU A 62 6.50 -2.73 1.86
C GLU A 62 5.47 -3.72 2.42
N LEU A 63 4.72 -3.35 3.47
CA LEU A 63 3.59 -4.15 3.96
C LEU A 63 2.55 -4.35 2.84
N CYS A 64 2.20 -3.30 2.09
CA CYS A 64 1.33 -3.39 0.92
C CYS A 64 1.89 -4.35 -0.15
N ARG A 65 3.20 -4.30 -0.43
CA ARG A 65 3.88 -5.26 -1.34
C ARG A 65 3.80 -6.69 -0.82
N ARG A 66 4.00 -6.90 0.49
CA ARG A 66 3.88 -8.21 1.13
C ARG A 66 2.45 -8.76 1.00
N CYS A 67 1.44 -7.95 1.33
CA CYS A 67 0.04 -8.36 1.19
C CYS A 67 -0.35 -8.65 -0.26
N HIS A 68 0.19 -7.90 -1.24
CA HIS A 68 0.06 -8.26 -2.65
C HIS A 68 0.61 -9.67 -2.94
N ARG A 69 1.84 -9.98 -2.50
CA ARG A 69 2.46 -11.29 -2.73
C ARG A 69 1.74 -12.45 -2.05
N MET A 70 1.05 -12.19 -0.94
CA MET A 70 0.21 -13.19 -0.27
C MET A 70 -1.09 -13.49 -1.04
N ALA A 71 -1.43 -12.69 -2.07
CA ALA A 71 -2.54 -12.91 -2.98
C ALA A 71 -3.90 -13.21 -2.30
N PRO A 72 -4.42 -12.31 -1.44
CA PRO A 72 -5.67 -12.52 -0.70
C PRO A 72 -6.95 -12.55 -1.56
N PHE A 73 -6.89 -12.07 -2.80
CA PHE A 73 -8.01 -12.00 -3.73
C PHE A 73 -7.72 -12.76 -5.02
N THR A 74 -8.76 -13.22 -5.70
CA THR A 74 -8.63 -13.92 -6.99
C THR A 74 -8.06 -13.04 -8.09
N ASN A 75 -8.28 -11.72 -8.02
CA ASN A 75 -7.82 -10.75 -9.01
C ASN A 75 -7.36 -9.44 -8.34
N PHE A 76 -6.54 -8.67 -9.06
CA PHE A 76 -6.18 -7.29 -8.72
C PHE A 76 -5.50 -7.07 -7.35
N ASN A 77 -4.79 -8.07 -6.81
CA ASN A 77 -4.05 -7.93 -5.54
C ASN A 77 -3.08 -6.73 -5.58
N GLY A 78 -2.18 -6.68 -6.58
CA GLY A 78 -1.22 -5.58 -6.72
C GLY A 78 -1.90 -4.22 -6.87
N ASN A 79 -2.96 -4.13 -7.68
CA ASN A 79 -3.71 -2.89 -7.88
C ASN A 79 -4.43 -2.42 -6.60
N THR A 80 -4.91 -3.36 -5.78
CA THR A 80 -5.60 -3.07 -4.52
C THR A 80 -4.64 -2.39 -3.55
N PHE A 81 -3.51 -3.02 -3.27
CA PHE A 81 -2.53 -2.49 -2.33
C PHE A 81 -1.79 -1.27 -2.88
N ALA A 82 -1.57 -1.17 -4.19
CA ALA A 82 -1.00 0.03 -4.80
C ALA A 82 -1.96 1.22 -4.71
N ALA A 83 -3.28 1.00 -4.83
CA ALA A 83 -4.28 2.05 -4.65
C ALA A 83 -4.30 2.57 -3.20
N ILE A 84 -4.19 1.66 -2.22
CA ILE A 84 -4.10 2.04 -0.79
C ILE A 84 -2.83 2.87 -0.53
N ALA A 85 -1.66 2.39 -0.95
CA ALA A 85 -0.40 3.12 -0.79
C ALA A 85 -0.45 4.53 -1.40
N ARG A 86 -1.06 4.65 -2.59
CA ARG A 86 -1.28 5.93 -3.28
C ARG A 86 -2.23 6.86 -2.52
N ALA A 87 -3.29 6.33 -1.92
CA ALA A 87 -4.22 7.12 -1.11
C ALA A 87 -3.57 7.65 0.17
N LEU A 88 -2.69 6.87 0.81
CA LEU A 88 -1.90 7.34 1.97
C LEU A 88 -1.01 8.54 1.60
N ILE A 89 -0.41 8.50 0.41
CA ILE A 89 0.41 9.60 -0.13
C ILE A 89 -0.44 10.81 -0.51
N ASP A 90 -1.67 10.60 -1.00
CA ASP A 90 -2.60 11.69 -1.29
C ASP A 90 -3.00 12.49 -0.04
N GLY A 91 -3.04 11.82 1.11
CA GLY A 91 -3.28 12.45 2.41
C GLY A 91 -2.11 13.26 2.97
N LEU A 92 -0.99 13.39 2.24
CA LEU A 92 0.17 14.18 2.67
C LEU A 92 0.06 15.64 2.23
N GLY A 93 0.41 16.55 3.15
CA GLY A 93 0.50 17.99 2.92
C GLY A 93 1.74 18.41 2.12
N ILE A 94 2.05 17.71 1.03
CA ILE A 94 3.22 17.94 0.16
C ILE A 94 2.82 18.53 -1.19
N ALA A 95 3.78 19.12 -1.91
CA ALA A 95 3.58 19.67 -3.25
C ALA A 95 3.14 18.61 -4.28
N ASP A 96 2.33 19.01 -5.26
CA ASP A 96 1.74 18.09 -6.24
C ASP A 96 2.78 17.31 -7.06
N GLN A 97 3.90 17.94 -7.39
CA GLN A 97 5.00 17.26 -8.10
C GLN A 97 5.60 16.14 -7.24
N SER A 98 5.91 16.41 -5.97
CA SER A 98 6.43 15.42 -5.03
C SER A 98 5.41 14.31 -4.78
N ARG A 99 4.13 14.64 -4.67
CA ARG A 99 3.03 13.67 -4.54
C ARG A 99 2.95 12.75 -5.75
N ALA A 100 3.00 13.29 -6.97
CA ALA A 100 2.94 12.51 -8.20
C ALA A 100 4.12 11.53 -8.31
N VAL A 101 5.33 11.97 -8.00
CA VAL A 101 6.53 11.13 -7.98
C VAL A 101 6.40 10.02 -6.93
N ALA A 102 6.06 10.37 -5.68
CA ALA A 102 5.91 9.40 -4.60
C ALA A 102 4.84 8.34 -4.91
N ARG A 103 3.69 8.73 -5.48
CA ARG A 103 2.62 7.81 -5.92
C ARG A 103 3.09 6.83 -6.99
N SER A 104 3.94 7.30 -7.91
CA SER A 104 4.50 6.45 -8.96
C SER A 104 5.42 5.40 -8.37
N LEU A 105 6.40 5.85 -7.56
CA LEU A 105 7.38 4.98 -6.91
C LEU A 105 6.69 3.93 -6.01
N ALA A 106 5.79 4.36 -5.12
CA ALA A 106 5.05 3.44 -4.26
C ALA A 106 4.23 2.42 -5.07
N GLY A 107 3.63 2.86 -6.18
CA GLY A 107 2.91 1.97 -7.09
C GLY A 107 3.80 0.90 -7.71
N HIS A 108 5.00 1.25 -8.19
CA HIS A 108 5.96 0.31 -8.74
C HIS A 108 6.50 -0.66 -7.67
N ILE A 109 6.76 -0.16 -6.46
CA ILE A 109 7.23 -0.98 -5.34
C ILE A 109 6.18 -2.03 -4.97
N VAL A 110 4.92 -1.62 -4.78
CA VAL A 110 3.84 -2.57 -4.44
C VAL A 110 3.59 -3.56 -5.57
N ALA A 111 3.61 -3.12 -6.82
CA ALA A 111 3.42 -3.99 -7.98
C ALA A 111 4.57 -4.97 -8.21
N GLY A 112 5.72 -4.81 -7.53
CA GLY A 112 6.86 -5.69 -7.69
C GLY A 112 7.77 -5.36 -8.88
N VAL A 113 7.62 -4.17 -9.47
CA VAL A 113 8.29 -3.77 -10.72
C VAL A 113 9.30 -2.63 -10.55
N ALA A 114 9.43 -2.09 -9.33
CA ALA A 114 10.38 -1.04 -9.03
C ALA A 114 11.83 -1.51 -9.18
N SER A 115 12.69 -0.64 -9.74
CA SER A 115 14.14 -0.83 -9.70
C SER A 115 14.72 -0.50 -8.31
N ASP A 116 15.98 -0.88 -8.07
CA ASP A 116 16.68 -0.54 -6.83
C ASP A 116 16.80 0.98 -6.65
N GLU A 117 17.02 1.72 -7.75
CA GLU A 117 17.06 3.18 -7.75
C GLU A 117 15.71 3.79 -7.37
N GLU A 118 14.59 3.21 -7.83
CA GLU A 118 13.25 3.66 -7.47
C GLU A 118 12.94 3.40 -6.00
N VAL A 119 13.34 2.23 -5.48
CA VAL A 119 13.22 1.91 -4.04
C VAL A 119 14.02 2.90 -3.20
N GLU A 120 15.26 3.18 -3.59
CA GLU A 120 16.13 4.12 -2.88
C GLU A 120 15.60 5.57 -2.96
N ALA A 121 15.09 5.98 -4.12
CA ALA A 121 14.45 7.28 -4.29
C ALA A 121 13.22 7.43 -3.36
N PHE A 122 12.43 6.37 -3.23
CA PHE A 122 11.27 6.38 -2.33
C PHE A 122 11.68 6.47 -0.85
N ARG A 123 12.73 5.75 -0.44
CA ARG A 123 13.28 5.84 0.92
C ARG A 123 13.81 7.23 1.24
N LYS A 124 14.54 7.85 0.30
CA LYS A 124 15.00 9.24 0.42
C LYS A 124 13.84 10.21 0.56
N PHE A 125 12.77 10.02 -0.21
CA PHE A 125 11.54 10.79 -0.07
C PHE A 125 10.93 10.61 1.33
N CYS A 126 10.79 9.37 1.82
CA CYS A 126 10.23 9.11 3.14
C CYS A 126 11.06 9.75 4.26
N GLY A 127 12.39 9.70 4.16
CA GLY A 127 13.30 10.37 5.11
C GLY A 127 13.34 11.90 5.01
N SER A 128 12.55 12.50 4.12
CA SER A 128 12.33 13.95 4.02
C SER A 128 10.95 14.40 4.52
N LEU A 129 10.12 13.45 4.96
CA LEU A 129 8.82 13.73 5.57
C LEU A 129 9.02 14.00 7.07
N ASP A 130 8.88 15.27 7.46
CA ASP A 130 8.80 15.73 8.85
C ASP A 130 7.35 15.88 9.31
#